data_AF-A0A355DMH8-F1
#
_entry.id   AF-A0A355DMH8-F1
#
_cell.length_a   1.000
_cell.length_b   1.000
_cell.length_c   1.000
_cell.angle_alpha   90.00
_cell.angle_beta   90.00
_cell.angle_gamma   90.00
#
_symmetry.space_group_name_H-M   'P 1'
#
loop_
_entity.id
_entity.type
_entity.pdbx_description
1 polymer ?
#
loop_
_entity_poly.entity_id
_entity_poly.type
_entity_poly.pdbx_seq_one_letter_code
_entity_poly.pdbx_strand_id
1 'polypeptide(L)'
;MVQTFAISQALESLSLVEEKFNLVESSDDTFFVEWYQNLPELSAAEKATLDRYKERFLAHRYRGNLSEGAVGRLLISPILDLAGLYEPNFSIDTEKSVEVVAEDDD
;
A
#
# COMPACT_ATOMS: atom_id res chain seq x y z
N MET A 1 -29.44 -14.37 9.96
CA MET A 1 -28.10 -14.96 9.87
C MET A 1 -27.24 -14.03 9.04
N VAL A 2 -26.19 -13.45 9.61
CA VAL A 2 -25.21 -12.66 8.88
C VAL A 2 -24.13 -13.64 8.41
N GLN A 3 -23.86 -13.71 7.11
CA GLN A 3 -22.73 -14.48 6.59
C GLN A 3 -21.50 -13.59 6.54
N THR A 4 -20.44 -13.99 7.23
CA THR A 4 -19.15 -13.31 7.24
C THR A 4 -18.28 -13.91 6.15
N PHE A 5 -17.84 -13.09 5.19
CA PHE A 5 -16.92 -13.48 4.14
C PHE A 5 -15.61 -12.74 4.31
N ALA A 6 -14.50 -13.36 3.90
CA ALA A 6 -13.25 -12.62 3.77
C ALA A 6 -13.45 -11.49 2.75
N ILE A 7 -12.92 -10.30 3.03
CA ILE A 7 -13.07 -9.15 2.12
C ILE A 7 -12.55 -9.49 0.71
N SER A 8 -11.52 -10.34 0.61
CA SER A 8 -10.95 -10.85 -0.64
C SER A 8 -11.88 -11.74 -1.46
N GLN A 9 -12.92 -12.32 -0.82
CA GLN A 9 -13.97 -13.10 -1.49
C GLN A 9 -15.17 -12.23 -1.90
N ALA A 10 -15.28 -11.02 -1.35
CA ALA A 10 -16.39 -10.10 -1.60
C ALA A 10 -16.00 -8.94 -2.54
N LEU A 11 -14.71 -8.57 -2.58
CA LEU A 11 -14.16 -7.43 -3.31
C LEU A 11 -12.80 -7.83 -3.90
N GLU A 12 -12.81 -8.26 -5.17
CA GLU A 12 -11.65 -8.84 -5.84
C GLU A 12 -10.73 -7.79 -6.51
N SER A 13 -11.21 -6.56 -6.70
CA SER A 13 -10.45 -5.47 -7.32
C SER A 13 -10.91 -4.10 -6.80
N LEU A 14 -10.06 -3.08 -6.95
CA LEU A 14 -10.46 -1.69 -6.67
C LEU A 14 -11.60 -1.23 -7.57
N SER A 15 -11.61 -1.63 -8.84
CA SER A 15 -12.68 -1.23 -9.76
C SER A 15 -14.06 -1.70 -9.28
N LEU A 16 -14.14 -2.91 -8.72
CA LEU A 16 -15.37 -3.43 -8.13
C LEU A 16 -15.78 -2.64 -6.86
N VAL A 17 -14.80 -2.18 -6.08
CA VAL A 17 -15.03 -1.32 -4.91
C VAL A 17 -15.58 0.04 -5.35
N GLU A 18 -14.97 0.67 -6.35
CA GLU A 18 -15.42 1.95 -6.92
C GLU A 18 -16.86 1.86 -7.44
N GLU A 19 -17.17 0.82 -8.23
CA GLU A 19 -18.51 0.61 -8.79
C GLU A 19 -19.56 0.35 -7.69
N LYS A 20 -19.26 -0.55 -6.74
CA LYS A 20 -20.23 -0.98 -5.73
C LYS A 20 -20.53 0.09 -4.68
N PHE A 21 -19.56 0.93 -4.37
CA PHE A 21 -19.66 1.95 -3.33
C PHE A 21 -19.71 3.39 -3.88
N ASN A 22 -19.72 3.55 -5.20
CA ASN A 22 -19.70 4.84 -5.90
C ASN A 22 -18.54 5.74 -5.40
N LEU A 23 -17.36 5.12 -5.23
CA LEU A 23 -16.15 5.82 -4.80
C LEU A 23 -15.41 6.38 -6.01
N VAL A 24 -14.71 7.48 -5.80
CA VAL A 24 -13.89 8.14 -6.82
C VAL A 24 -12.51 8.37 -6.23
N GLU A 25 -11.47 8.07 -7.00
CA GLU A 25 -10.09 8.39 -6.65
C GLU A 25 -9.94 9.93 -6.51
N SER A 26 -9.41 10.37 -5.37
CA SER A 26 -9.07 11.78 -5.17
C SER A 26 -7.71 12.07 -5.81
N SER A 27 -7.67 13.06 -6.69
CA SER A 27 -6.43 13.63 -7.26
C SER A 27 -6.01 14.93 -6.55
N ASP A 28 -6.67 15.25 -5.44
CA ASP A 28 -6.33 16.41 -4.63
C ASP A 28 -5.10 16.10 -3.77
N ASP A 29 -3.96 16.69 -4.13
CA ASP A 29 -2.71 16.57 -3.38
C ASP A 29 -2.82 17.16 -1.96
N THR A 30 -3.86 17.95 -1.67
CA THR A 30 -4.13 18.53 -0.35
C THR A 30 -5.09 17.69 0.51
N PHE A 31 -5.53 16.52 0.02
CA PHE A 31 -6.50 15.67 0.71
C PHE A 31 -5.98 15.14 2.07
N PHE A 32 -4.68 14.82 2.15
CA PHE A 32 -4.00 14.43 3.39
C PHE A 32 -2.85 15.40 3.69
N VAL A 33 -3.18 16.49 4.39
CA VAL A 33 -2.22 17.56 4.68
C VAL A 33 -1.03 17.11 5.52
N GLU A 34 -1.24 16.08 6.34
CA GLU A 34 -0.24 15.46 7.20
C GLU A 34 0.92 14.84 6.41
N TRP A 35 0.73 14.55 5.12
CA TRP A 35 1.74 13.90 4.29
C TRP A 35 2.74 14.86 3.63
N TYR A 36 2.53 16.17 3.75
CA TYR A 36 3.45 17.17 3.21
C TYR A 36 3.72 18.37 4.13
N GLN A 37 2.91 18.58 5.17
CA GLN A 37 3.16 19.66 6.12
C GLN A 37 4.32 19.33 7.07
N ASN A 38 5.22 20.30 7.26
CA ASN A 38 6.35 20.22 8.20
C ASN A 38 7.35 19.09 7.94
N LEU A 39 7.41 18.57 6.70
CA LEU A 39 8.41 17.59 6.29
C LEU A 39 9.59 18.26 5.57
N PRO A 40 10.79 17.65 5.60
CA PRO A 40 11.91 18.12 4.80
C PRO A 40 11.58 18.14 3.31
N GLU A 41 12.07 19.14 2.59
CA GLU A 41 11.93 19.17 1.13
C GLU A 41 12.82 18.10 0.48
N LEU A 42 12.24 17.39 -0.49
CA LEU A 42 12.98 16.48 -1.36
C LEU A 42 13.68 17.23 -2.49
N SER A 43 14.90 16.81 -2.80
CA SER A 43 15.64 17.24 -3.98
C SER A 43 14.95 16.78 -5.28
N ALA A 44 15.29 17.43 -6.39
CA ALA A 44 14.77 17.04 -7.71
C ALA A 44 15.12 15.60 -8.09
N ALA A 45 16.29 15.10 -7.66
CA ALA A 45 16.73 13.74 -7.94
C ALA A 45 15.93 12.70 -7.14
N GLU A 46 15.61 12.99 -5.88
CA GLU A 46 14.76 12.15 -5.04
C GLU A 46 13.33 12.11 -5.60
N LYS A 47 12.77 13.25 -5.97
CA LYS A 47 11.43 13.33 -6.61
C LYS A 47 11.38 12.49 -7.88
N ALA A 48 12.33 12.66 -8.80
CA ALA A 48 12.38 11.88 -10.04
C ALA A 48 12.51 10.35 -9.79
N THR A 49 13.21 9.96 -8.72
CA THR A 49 13.33 8.56 -8.31
C THR A 49 12.00 8.01 -7.80
N LEU A 50 11.30 8.76 -6.95
CA LEU A 50 9.98 8.39 -6.42
C LEU A 50 8.91 8.35 -7.51
N ASP A 51 8.91 9.32 -8.44
CA ASP A 51 7.99 9.36 -9.58
C ASP A 51 8.10 8.07 -10.43
N ARG A 52 9.33 7.61 -10.67
CA ARG A 52 9.58 6.37 -11.39
C ARG A 52 9.05 5.13 -10.66
N TYR A 53 9.12 5.08 -9.33
CA TYR A 53 8.55 3.98 -8.55
C TYR A 53 7.02 4.02 -8.57
N LYS A 54 6.44 5.21 -8.43
CA LYS A 54 4.98 5.43 -8.54
C LYS A 54 4.46 4.98 -9.90
N GLU A 55 5.10 5.40 -11.00
CA GLU A 55 4.69 5.05 -12.36
C GLU A 55 4.69 3.52 -12.57
N ARG A 56 5.75 2.82 -12.14
CA ARG A 56 5.85 1.36 -12.22
C ARG A 56 4.74 0.68 -11.42
N PHE A 57 4.53 1.11 -10.17
CA PHE A 57 3.49 0.56 -9.31
C PHE A 57 2.11 0.71 -9.95
N LEU A 58 1.76 1.92 -10.41
CA LEU A 58 0.49 2.20 -11.06
C LEU A 58 0.31 1.35 -12.33
N ALA A 59 1.32 1.27 -13.18
CA ALA A 59 1.27 0.47 -14.40
C ALA A 59 0.97 -1.01 -14.14
N HIS A 60 1.49 -1.58 -13.04
CA HIS A 60 1.20 -2.96 -12.65
C HIS A 60 -0.17 -3.10 -11.96
N ARG A 61 -0.57 -2.11 -11.15
CA ARG A 61 -1.88 -2.09 -10.48
C ARG A 61 -3.04 -2.08 -11.46
N TYR A 62 -2.93 -1.33 -12.56
CA TYR A 62 -3.99 -1.28 -13.58
C TYR A 62 -4.05 -2.53 -14.49
N ARG A 63 -2.97 -3.33 -14.56
CA ARG A 63 -2.86 -4.48 -15.48
C ARG A 63 -3.25 -5.84 -14.87
N GLY A 64 -3.55 -5.92 -13.57
CA GLY A 64 -4.04 -7.15 -12.94
C GLY A 64 -3.82 -7.23 -11.42
N ASN A 65 -3.92 -8.45 -10.88
CA ASN A 65 -3.74 -8.72 -9.45
C ASN A 65 -2.27 -8.59 -9.05
N LEU A 66 -1.95 -7.49 -8.38
CA LEU A 66 -0.65 -7.28 -7.75
C LEU A 66 -0.66 -7.95 -6.38
N SER A 67 0.07 -9.06 -6.23
CA SER A 67 0.22 -9.72 -4.92
C SER A 67 0.98 -8.83 -3.95
N GLU A 68 0.74 -8.99 -2.66
CA GLU A 68 1.48 -8.31 -1.60
C GLU A 68 2.99 -8.44 -1.77
N GLY A 69 3.49 -9.65 -2.06
CA GLY A 69 4.91 -9.87 -2.32
C GLY A 69 5.45 -9.08 -3.53
N ALA A 70 4.62 -8.82 -4.54
CA ALA A 70 4.98 -7.97 -5.67
C ALA A 70 4.99 -6.48 -5.29
N VAL A 71 4.02 -6.01 -4.50
CA VAL A 71 4.03 -4.65 -3.90
C VAL A 71 5.29 -4.45 -3.07
N GLY A 72 5.61 -5.43 -2.22
CA GLY A 72 6.79 -5.43 -1.35
C GLY A 72 8.06 -5.20 -2.16
N ARG A 73 8.26 -5.96 -3.25
CA ARG A 73 9.47 -5.84 -4.08
C ARG A 73 9.51 -4.60 -4.97
N LEU A 74 8.37 -4.20 -5.54
CA LEU A 74 8.34 -3.13 -6.56
C LEU A 74 8.33 -1.72 -5.95
N LEU A 75 7.78 -1.58 -4.75
CA LEU A 75 7.56 -0.27 -4.12
C LEU A 75 8.20 -0.19 -2.74
N ILE A 76 7.91 -1.14 -1.86
CA ILE A 76 8.31 -1.03 -0.45
C ILE A 76 9.81 -1.17 -0.27
N SER A 77 10.44 -2.25 -0.77
CA SER A 77 11.89 -2.45 -0.65
C SER A 77 12.71 -1.29 -1.21
N PRO A 78 12.43 -0.75 -2.41
CA PRO A 78 13.14 0.43 -2.91
C PRO A 78 12.98 1.69 -2.04
N ILE A 79 11.82 1.91 -1.44
CA ILE A 79 11.60 3.07 -0.55
C ILE A 79 12.36 2.89 0.76
N LEU A 80 12.35 1.68 1.34
CA LEU A 80 13.10 1.38 2.56
C LEU A 80 14.60 1.56 2.35
N ASP A 81 15.12 1.13 1.20
CA ASP A 81 16.51 1.33 0.80
C ASP A 81 16.84 2.82 0.66
N LEU A 82 16.01 3.58 -0.05
CA LEU A 82 16.18 5.03 -0.21
C LEU A 82 16.15 5.78 1.13
N ALA A 83 15.37 5.30 2.09
CA ALA A 83 15.29 5.84 3.45
C ALA A 83 16.46 5.42 4.36
N GLY A 84 17.38 4.57 3.87
CA GLY A 84 18.51 4.05 4.66
C GLY A 84 18.09 3.07 5.75
N LEU A 85 16.92 2.44 5.63
CA LEU A 85 16.41 1.52 6.66
C LEU A 85 17.01 0.11 6.57
N TYR A 86 17.87 -0.13 5.59
CA TYR A 86 18.72 -1.32 5.50
C TYR A 86 20.14 -1.11 6.02
N GLU A 87 20.46 0.09 6.51
CA GLU A 87 21.77 0.39 7.07
C GLU A 87 22.01 -0.42 8.36
N PRO A 88 23.28 -0.72 8.73
CA PRO A 88 23.61 -1.62 9.83
C PRO A 88 23.09 -1.22 11.22
N ASN A 89 22.66 0.04 11.39
CA ASN A 89 22.02 0.54 12.61
C ASN A 89 20.56 0.10 12.75
N PHE A 90 19.98 -0.52 11.72
CA PHE A 90 18.65 -1.10 11.72
C PHE A 90 18.72 -2.63 11.61
N SER A 91 17.76 -3.31 12.26
CA SER A 91 17.60 -4.76 12.17
C SER A 91 16.29 -5.07 11.47
N ILE A 92 16.32 -5.98 10.50
CA ILE A 92 15.13 -6.49 9.83
C ILE A 92 14.52 -7.58 10.71
N ASP A 93 13.25 -7.43 11.06
CA ASP A 93 12.41 -8.47 11.66
C ASP A 93 11.31 -8.85 10.66
N THR A 94 10.84 -10.09 10.73
CA THR A 94 9.76 -10.58 9.89
C THR A 94 8.41 -10.44 10.57
N GLU A 95 7.34 -10.48 9.80
CA GLU A 95 5.98 -10.48 10.32
C GLU A 95 5.80 -11.55 11.40
N LYS A 96 5.16 -11.18 12.51
CA LYS A 96 4.77 -12.11 13.56
C LYS A 96 3.44 -12.73 13.18
N SER A 97 3.39 -14.06 13.09
CA SER A 97 2.13 -14.77 12.88
C SER A 97 1.18 -14.49 14.05
N VAL A 98 -0.04 -14.08 13.74
CA VAL A 98 -1.12 -13.90 14.71
C VAL A 98 -2.20 -14.92 14.37
N GLU A 99 -2.51 -15.80 15.32
CA GLU A 99 -3.64 -16.71 15.22
C GLU A 99 -4.86 -16.05 15.87
N VAL A 100 -5.94 -15.89 15.10
CA VAL A 100 -7.22 -15.35 15.60
C VAL A 100 -8.20 -16.51 15.69
N VAL A 101 -8.58 -16.87 16.93
CA VAL A 101 -9.62 -17.85 17.20
C VAL A 101 -10.92 -17.09 17.45
N ALA A 102 -11.95 -17.39 16.65
CA ALA A 102 -13.30 -16.89 16.89
C ALA A 102 -14.10 -17.98 17.61
N GLU A 103 -14.67 -17.65 18.77
CA GLU A 103 -15.70 -18.47 19.42
C GLU A 103 -17.06 -18.02 18.89
N ASP A 104 -17.89 -18.97 18.46
CA ASP A 104 -19.27 -18.72 18.05
C ASP A 104 -20.11 -18.70 19.33
N ASP A 105 -20.70 -17.55 19.65
CA ASP A 105 -21.72 -17.47 20.71
C ASP A 105 -23.03 -18.05 20.12
N ASP A 106 -23.45 -19.22 20.63
CA ASP A 106 -24.71 -19.91 20.30
C ASP A 106 -25.97 -19.01 20.41
#